data_AF-A0A7V9TGI9-F1
#
_entry.id   AF-A0A7V9TGI9-F1
#
_cell.length_a   1.000
_cell.length_b   1.000
_cell.length_c   1.000
_cell.angle_alpha   90.00
_cell.angle_beta   90.00
_cell.angle_gamma   90.00
#
_symmetry.space_group_name_H-M   'P 1'
#
loop_
_entity.id
_entity.type
_entity.pdbx_description
1 polymer ?
#
loop_
_entity_poly.entity_id
_entity_poly.type
_entity_poly.pdbx_seq_one_letter_code
_entity_poly.pdbx_strand_id
1 'polypeptide(L)'
;MREHAAKSGHTIFYASRAELEALSGYRSSHHGTRARACCPIHRGDNPTALDIDFERGWAGCHVCGPEAFSIRIEDHPDTYRGRSLGGRERPVARSNRPQRDTETPAQDPAILEALSDRVTAYRDAYAGSPAAAYVRARGIPDTIAARLGWGYVSDDPYLRRHRLFIPLADPAGTITGGTGRALDSTTTPKYLTLKNDDGYRKTLVNGGAIAVARAARAPLIVCEGPFDTAACLAGGARYVIGLNGLTLRPEWLAGIPRVFLAFDVDAAGREACERFRRAVPVHADTWADGELEACKDVAAYWQTTGQMPPSLATIAAGPAPETITTPPEIVSPVADPAPVADPLEAAAFWLWDALAAGPRLSRAICEAARAAGHDLDTIHRARLELEIRTLPGMRWARDDHEAT
;
A
#
# COMPACT_ATOMS: atom_id res chain seq x y z
N MET A 1 -7.71 -32.92 -0.02
CA MET A 1 -7.92 -31.74 0.85
C MET A 1 -9.38 -31.36 0.90
N ARG A 2 -9.91 -31.07 2.10
CA ARG A 2 -11.29 -30.64 2.34
C ARG A 2 -11.33 -29.18 2.76
N GLU A 3 -12.22 -28.40 2.17
CA GLU A 3 -12.37 -26.98 2.50
C GLU A 3 -13.34 -26.79 3.67
N HIS A 4 -13.01 -25.87 4.58
CA HIS A 4 -13.87 -25.42 5.64
C HIS A 4 -13.80 -23.89 5.77
N ALA A 5 -14.86 -23.21 5.35
CA ALA A 5 -15.02 -21.79 5.56
C ALA A 5 -15.29 -21.51 7.05
N ALA A 6 -14.39 -20.80 7.73
CA ALA A 6 -14.65 -20.34 9.10
C ALA A 6 -15.63 -19.16 9.07
N LYS A 7 -16.40 -18.99 10.16
CA LYS A 7 -17.33 -17.84 10.31
C LYS A 7 -16.62 -16.47 10.30
N SER A 8 -15.30 -16.45 10.48
CA SER A 8 -14.46 -15.25 10.39
C SER A 8 -14.09 -14.85 8.96
N GLY A 9 -14.52 -15.58 7.94
CA GLY A 9 -14.12 -15.35 6.54
C GLY A 9 -12.75 -15.93 6.17
N HIS A 10 -12.03 -16.50 7.14
CA HIS A 10 -10.76 -17.20 6.93
C HIS A 10 -11.01 -18.64 6.46
N THR A 11 -10.41 -19.04 5.34
CA THR A 11 -10.57 -20.39 4.80
C THR A 11 -9.54 -21.34 5.42
N ILE A 12 -10.02 -22.42 6.04
CA ILE A 12 -9.17 -23.49 6.56
C ILE A 12 -9.34 -24.72 5.67
N PHE A 13 -8.25 -25.15 5.04
CA PHE A 13 -8.22 -26.45 4.38
C PHE A 13 -7.76 -27.52 5.36
N TYR A 14 -8.30 -28.72 5.24
CA TYR A 14 -7.83 -29.89 5.95
C TYR A 14 -7.15 -30.83 4.96
N ALA A 15 -5.96 -31.28 5.32
CA ALA A 15 -5.17 -32.20 4.51
C ALA A 15 -4.55 -33.28 5.39
N SER A 16 -4.52 -34.53 4.91
CA SER A 16 -3.71 -35.57 5.57
C SER A 16 -2.22 -35.34 5.30
N ARG A 17 -1.36 -35.92 6.14
CA ARG A 17 0.09 -35.92 5.91
C ARG A 17 0.42 -36.54 4.54
N ALA A 18 -0.24 -37.64 4.19
CA ALA A 18 -0.06 -38.30 2.90
C ALA A 18 -0.45 -37.42 1.71
N GLU A 19 -1.54 -36.65 1.84
CA GLU A 19 -1.95 -35.69 0.80
C GLU A 19 -0.91 -34.57 0.61
N LEU A 20 -0.27 -34.11 1.69
CA LEU A 20 0.78 -33.09 1.64
C LEU A 20 2.09 -33.64 1.08
N GLU A 21 2.44 -34.89 1.40
CA GLU A 21 3.61 -35.60 0.86
C GLU A 21 3.50 -35.89 -0.64
N ALA A 22 2.28 -36.02 -1.15
CA ALA A 22 1.99 -36.23 -2.57
C ALA A 22 2.03 -34.94 -3.42
N LEU A 23 2.23 -33.77 -2.82
CA LEU A 23 2.27 -32.51 -3.55
C LEU A 23 3.49 -32.41 -4.47
N SER A 24 3.29 -31.76 -5.61
CA SER A 24 4.39 -31.48 -6.54
C SER A 24 5.51 -30.72 -5.85
N GLY A 25 6.76 -31.08 -6.14
CA GLY A 25 7.93 -30.43 -5.55
C GLY A 25 8.17 -30.73 -4.06
N TYR A 26 7.48 -31.72 -3.48
CA TYR A 26 7.64 -32.09 -2.07
C TYR A 26 9.10 -32.39 -1.70
N ARG A 27 9.56 -31.76 -0.62
CA ARG A 27 10.90 -31.90 -0.03
C ARG A 27 10.80 -31.80 1.49
N SER A 28 11.15 -32.86 2.21
CA SER A 28 11.23 -32.84 3.67
C SER A 28 12.61 -32.42 4.19
N SER A 29 12.62 -31.86 5.39
CA SER A 29 13.83 -31.71 6.21
C SER A 29 14.37 -33.09 6.63
N HIS A 30 15.64 -33.15 7.01
CA HIS A 30 16.33 -34.39 7.39
C HIS A 30 15.64 -35.17 8.52
N HIS A 31 14.93 -34.46 9.41
CA HIS A 31 14.17 -35.05 10.53
C HIS A 31 12.67 -35.20 10.27
N GLY A 32 12.18 -34.83 9.08
CA GLY A 32 10.77 -35.01 8.69
C GLY A 32 9.75 -34.17 9.46
N THR A 33 10.19 -33.18 10.24
CA THR A 33 9.34 -32.29 11.05
C THR A 33 8.83 -31.09 10.25
N ARG A 34 9.63 -30.62 9.27
CA ARG A 34 9.21 -29.62 8.29
C ARG A 34 9.33 -30.16 6.87
N ALA A 35 8.51 -29.64 5.97
CA ALA A 35 8.62 -29.88 4.54
C ALA A 35 8.23 -28.64 3.73
N ARG A 36 8.60 -28.65 2.45
CA ARG A 36 8.17 -27.67 1.46
C ARG A 36 7.58 -28.37 0.24
N ALA A 37 6.64 -27.72 -0.42
CA ALA A 37 6.06 -28.18 -1.67
C ALA A 37 5.52 -27.01 -2.51
N CYS A 38 5.10 -27.31 -3.74
CA CYS A 38 4.26 -26.40 -4.51
C CYS A 38 2.93 -26.21 -3.78
N CYS A 39 2.41 -24.98 -3.78
CA CYS A 39 1.13 -24.69 -3.16
C CYS A 39 -0.02 -25.20 -4.04
N PRO A 40 -0.90 -26.06 -3.52
CA PRO A 40 -2.01 -26.60 -4.30
C PRO A 40 -3.18 -25.61 -4.50
N ILE A 41 -3.18 -24.49 -3.77
CA ILE A 41 -4.26 -23.50 -3.80
C ILE A 41 -4.04 -22.52 -4.97
N HIS A 42 -2.91 -21.80 -5.02
CA HIS A 42 -2.59 -20.94 -6.17
C HIS A 42 -1.96 -21.70 -7.35
N ARG A 43 -1.72 -23.00 -7.20
CA ARG A 43 -1.23 -23.92 -8.25
C ARG A 43 0.02 -23.44 -8.99
N GLY A 44 0.94 -22.78 -8.28
CA GLY A 44 2.24 -22.37 -8.81
C GLY A 44 3.24 -23.52 -8.90
N ASP A 45 4.32 -23.32 -9.65
CA ASP A 45 5.40 -24.28 -9.87
C ASP A 45 6.58 -24.12 -8.87
N ASN A 46 6.53 -23.12 -7.99
CA ASN A 46 7.56 -22.90 -6.98
C ASN A 46 7.48 -23.95 -5.85
N PRO A 47 8.46 -24.89 -5.74
CA PRO A 47 8.43 -25.98 -4.76
C PRO A 47 8.70 -25.52 -3.32
N THR A 48 8.96 -24.23 -3.10
CA THR A 48 9.15 -23.64 -1.78
C THR A 48 7.95 -22.85 -1.28
N ALA A 49 6.92 -22.67 -2.11
CA ALA A 49 5.78 -21.80 -1.85
C ALA A 49 5.00 -22.20 -0.60
N LEU A 50 4.72 -23.49 -0.44
CA LEU A 50 4.06 -24.05 0.72
C LEU A 50 5.11 -24.48 1.75
N ASP A 51 5.00 -23.95 2.96
CA ASP A 51 5.77 -24.36 4.12
C ASP A 51 4.88 -25.22 5.03
N ILE A 52 5.32 -26.44 5.31
CA ILE A 52 4.57 -27.46 6.06
C ILE A 52 5.30 -27.72 7.38
N ASP A 53 4.57 -27.57 8.48
CA ASP A 53 5.05 -27.82 9.84
C ASP A 53 4.25 -28.98 10.45
N PHE A 54 4.83 -30.19 10.37
CA PHE A 54 4.20 -31.40 10.91
C PHE A 54 4.19 -31.43 12.43
N GLU A 55 5.04 -30.66 13.09
CA GLU A 55 5.11 -30.57 14.55
C GLU A 55 4.04 -29.63 15.11
N ARG A 56 3.69 -28.57 14.37
CA ARG A 56 2.60 -27.65 14.73
C ARG A 56 1.24 -28.07 14.15
N GLY A 57 1.25 -29.00 13.19
CA GLY A 57 0.04 -29.49 12.52
C GLY A 57 -0.57 -28.48 11.56
N TRP A 58 0.25 -27.63 10.94
CA TRP A 58 -0.20 -26.58 10.01
C TRP A 58 0.70 -26.47 8.79
N ALA A 59 0.13 -26.05 7.67
CA ALA A 59 0.87 -25.60 6.51
C ALA A 59 0.33 -24.25 6.02
N GLY A 60 1.23 -23.41 5.50
CA GLY A 60 0.94 -22.07 5.03
C GLY A 60 1.70 -21.76 3.75
N CYS A 61 1.12 -20.94 2.88
CA CYS A 61 1.77 -20.50 1.66
C CYS A 61 2.27 -19.07 1.84
N HIS A 62 3.59 -18.85 1.69
CA HIS A 62 4.16 -17.51 1.84
C HIS A 62 3.84 -16.59 0.65
N VAL A 63 3.42 -17.16 -0.48
CA VAL A 63 2.97 -16.41 -1.67
C VAL A 63 1.51 -15.97 -1.50
N CYS A 64 0.64 -16.84 -1.01
CA CYS A 64 -0.77 -16.51 -0.76
C CYS A 64 -0.95 -15.65 0.50
N GLY A 65 -0.05 -15.81 1.47
CA GLY A 65 -0.11 -15.14 2.77
C GLY A 65 -1.02 -15.85 3.77
N PRO A 66 -0.78 -15.66 5.08
CA PRO A 66 -1.54 -16.32 6.15
C PRO A 66 -2.99 -15.83 6.26
N GLU A 67 -3.32 -14.67 5.67
CA GLU A 67 -4.68 -14.10 5.64
C GLU A 67 -5.57 -14.75 4.56
N ALA A 68 -4.98 -15.41 3.56
CA ALA A 68 -5.73 -16.00 2.46
C ALA A 68 -6.32 -17.38 2.82
N PHE A 69 -5.51 -18.22 3.44
CA PHE A 69 -5.92 -19.51 3.99
C PHE A 69 -4.87 -20.08 4.93
N SER A 70 -5.26 -21.11 5.66
CA SER A 70 -4.33 -22.01 6.36
C SER A 70 -4.72 -23.46 6.12
N ILE A 71 -3.74 -24.37 6.06
CA ILE A 71 -4.01 -25.81 5.95
C ILE A 71 -3.75 -26.47 7.30
N ARG A 72 -4.77 -27.09 7.90
CA ARG A 72 -4.66 -27.91 9.12
C ARG A 72 -4.35 -29.35 8.74
N ILE A 73 -3.39 -29.96 9.41
CA ILE A 73 -3.01 -31.35 9.16
C ILE A 73 -3.94 -32.27 9.95
N GLU A 74 -4.74 -33.08 9.26
CA GLU A 74 -5.78 -33.92 9.87
C GLU A 74 -5.19 -34.96 10.84
N ASP A 75 -4.03 -35.53 10.48
CA ASP A 75 -3.39 -36.59 11.26
C ASP A 75 -2.63 -36.08 12.49
N HIS A 76 -2.61 -34.77 12.72
CA HIS A 76 -1.93 -34.19 13.89
C HIS A 76 -2.75 -34.46 15.17
N PRO A 77 -2.13 -34.92 16.28
CA PRO A 77 -2.84 -35.36 17.49
C PRO A 77 -3.73 -34.28 18.14
N ASP A 78 -3.41 -33.00 17.94
CA ASP A 78 -4.21 -31.88 18.45
C ASP A 78 -5.30 -31.39 17.50
N THR A 79 -5.50 -32.03 16.34
CA THR A 79 -6.54 -31.60 15.38
C THR A 79 -7.95 -31.95 15.86
N TYR A 80 -8.12 -33.02 16.63
CA TYR A 80 -9.44 -33.48 17.11
C TYR A 80 -9.61 -33.54 18.63
N ARG A 81 -8.60 -33.18 19.43
CA ARG A 81 -8.64 -33.23 20.90
C ARG A 81 -9.71 -32.34 21.56
N GLY A 82 -10.39 -31.48 20.80
CA GLY A 82 -11.56 -30.71 21.26
C GLY A 82 -12.91 -31.43 21.13
N ARG A 83 -12.96 -32.68 20.65
CA ARG A 83 -14.21 -33.39 20.33
C ARG A 83 -14.40 -34.74 21.05
N SER A 84 -13.79 -34.93 22.21
CA SER A 84 -14.18 -36.04 23.10
C SER A 84 -15.40 -35.65 23.93
N LEU A 85 -16.53 -36.23 23.58
CA LEU A 85 -17.73 -36.30 24.42
C LEU A 85 -17.36 -36.97 25.75
N GLY A 86 -17.32 -36.18 26.81
CA GLY A 86 -17.13 -36.64 28.18
C GLY A 86 -17.61 -35.55 29.11
N GLY A 87 -18.87 -35.67 29.55
CA GLY A 87 -19.57 -34.64 30.31
C GLY A 87 -18.81 -34.20 31.55
N ARG A 88 -18.56 -32.90 31.63
CA ARG A 88 -18.53 -32.12 32.87
C ARG A 88 -18.83 -30.69 32.47
N GLU A 89 -20.00 -30.21 32.89
CA GLU A 89 -20.38 -28.81 32.79
C GLU A 89 -19.26 -27.95 33.40
N ARG A 90 -18.64 -27.11 32.56
CA ARG A 90 -17.84 -26.00 33.07
C ARG A 90 -18.81 -24.85 33.33
N PRO A 91 -18.79 -24.25 34.52
CA PRO A 91 -19.69 -23.14 34.83
C PRO A 91 -19.42 -22.01 33.84
N VAL A 92 -20.52 -21.44 33.33
CA VAL A 92 -20.50 -20.29 32.43
C VAL A 92 -19.99 -19.07 33.20
N ALA A 93 -18.67 -18.94 33.31
CA ALA A 93 -18.08 -17.64 33.54
C ALA A 93 -18.27 -16.87 32.23
N ARG A 94 -19.18 -15.89 32.23
CA ARG A 94 -19.29 -14.89 31.18
C ARG A 94 -17.91 -14.25 31.04
N SER A 95 -17.12 -14.71 30.08
CA SER A 95 -15.90 -14.03 29.74
C SER A 95 -16.31 -12.77 28.98
N ASN A 96 -16.28 -11.64 29.66
CA ASN A 96 -16.02 -10.36 29.03
C ASN A 96 -14.61 -10.45 28.39
N ARG A 97 -14.46 -11.23 27.32
CA ARG A 97 -13.29 -11.10 26.45
C ARG A 97 -13.59 -9.89 25.58
N PRO A 98 -12.91 -8.74 25.79
CA PRO A 98 -12.97 -7.69 24.80
C PRO A 98 -12.56 -8.31 23.48
N GLN A 99 -13.35 -8.03 22.45
CA GLN A 99 -13.00 -8.26 21.06
C GLN A 99 -11.61 -7.65 20.89
N ARG A 100 -10.59 -8.51 20.77
CA ARG A 100 -9.21 -8.05 20.68
C ARG A 100 -9.10 -7.50 19.27
N ASP A 101 -9.31 -6.21 19.11
CA ASP A 101 -8.83 -5.46 17.96
C ASP A 101 -7.35 -5.80 17.86
N THR A 102 -6.99 -6.63 16.88
CA THR A 102 -5.59 -6.90 16.57
C THR A 102 -5.05 -5.67 15.85
N GLU A 103 -4.88 -4.58 16.60
CA GLU A 103 -4.07 -3.46 16.16
C GLU A 103 -2.67 -4.02 15.90
N THR A 104 -2.28 -4.03 14.63
CA THR A 104 -0.88 -4.27 14.28
C THR A 104 -0.06 -3.19 14.99
N PRO A 105 1.00 -3.55 15.74
CA PRO A 105 1.82 -2.56 16.43
C PRO A 105 2.20 -1.43 15.47
N ALA A 106 2.10 -0.19 15.96
CA ALA A 106 2.58 0.96 15.22
C ALA A 106 4.07 0.77 14.88
N GLN A 107 4.48 1.17 13.68
CA GLN A 107 5.89 1.15 13.32
C GLN A 107 6.64 2.18 14.17
N ASP A 108 7.90 1.87 14.49
CA ASP A 108 8.77 2.80 15.19
C ASP A 108 8.89 4.12 14.39
N PRO A 109 8.58 5.29 15.00
CA PRO A 109 8.70 6.58 14.33
C PRO A 109 10.09 6.83 13.74
N ALA A 110 11.16 6.36 14.37
CA ALA A 110 12.52 6.51 13.86
C ALA A 110 12.74 5.72 12.56
N ILE A 111 12.07 4.57 12.41
CA ILE A 111 12.11 3.77 11.17
C ILE A 111 11.35 4.50 10.06
N LEU A 112 10.21 5.11 10.37
CA LEU A 112 9.43 5.89 9.41
C LEU A 112 10.17 7.15 8.94
N GLU A 113 10.87 7.83 9.85
CA GLU A 113 11.72 8.97 9.54
C GLU A 113 12.88 8.57 8.62
N ALA A 114 13.64 7.52 8.97
CA ALA A 114 14.71 7.00 8.13
C ALA A 114 14.21 6.50 6.76
N LEU A 115 12.99 5.95 6.70
CA LEU A 115 12.34 5.60 5.45
C LEU A 115 12.03 6.84 4.61
N SER A 116 11.52 7.90 5.23
CA SER A 116 11.23 9.18 4.57
C SER A 116 12.50 9.77 3.93
N ASP A 117 13.61 9.80 4.66
CA ASP A 117 14.91 10.28 4.15
C ASP A 117 15.36 9.46 2.94
N ARG A 118 15.24 8.13 3.03
CA ARG A 118 15.59 7.22 1.94
C ARG A 118 14.69 7.43 0.71
N VAL A 119 13.40 7.63 0.91
CA VAL A 119 12.44 7.90 -0.18
C VAL A 119 12.82 9.20 -0.89
N THR A 120 13.14 10.27 -0.14
CA THR A 120 13.60 11.54 -0.70
C THR A 120 14.86 11.36 -1.53
N ALA A 121 15.88 10.70 -0.99
CA ALA A 121 17.12 10.44 -1.72
C ALA A 121 16.90 9.66 -3.03
N TYR A 122 16.01 8.66 -3.03
CA TYR A 122 15.67 7.92 -4.24
C TYR A 122 14.93 8.77 -5.27
N ARG A 123 14.02 9.64 -4.84
CA ARG A 123 13.29 10.55 -5.72
C ARG A 123 14.25 11.54 -6.37
N ASP A 124 15.17 12.11 -5.61
CA ASP A 124 16.18 13.04 -6.12
C ASP A 124 17.11 12.37 -7.13
N ALA A 125 17.44 11.09 -6.89
CA ALA A 125 18.25 10.28 -7.80
C ALA A 125 17.49 9.79 -9.05
N TYR A 126 16.18 10.05 -9.18
CA TYR A 126 15.38 9.53 -10.29
C TYR A 126 15.72 10.18 -11.63
N ALA A 127 15.82 11.50 -11.67
CA ALA A 127 16.02 12.24 -12.91
C ALA A 127 17.36 11.85 -13.57
N GLY A 128 17.32 11.53 -14.87
CA GLY A 128 18.50 11.07 -15.61
C GLY A 128 18.98 9.64 -15.29
N SER A 129 18.30 8.92 -14.39
CA SER A 129 18.68 7.56 -14.01
C SER A 129 18.25 6.50 -15.03
N PRO A 130 18.83 5.27 -14.95
CA PRO A 130 18.32 4.11 -15.66
C PRO A 130 16.86 3.77 -15.33
N ALA A 131 16.40 4.06 -14.10
CA ALA A 131 15.00 3.86 -13.72
C ALA A 131 14.06 4.81 -14.47
N ALA A 132 14.43 6.08 -14.65
CA ALA A 132 13.65 7.01 -15.47
C ALA A 132 13.57 6.55 -16.93
N ALA A 133 14.70 6.10 -17.50
CA ALA A 133 14.71 5.54 -18.85
C ALA A 133 13.79 4.30 -18.98
N TYR A 134 13.84 3.40 -17.99
CA TYR A 134 12.98 2.22 -17.93
C TYR A 134 11.50 2.56 -17.85
N VAL A 135 11.12 3.54 -17.02
CA VAL A 135 9.74 3.98 -16.82
C VAL A 135 9.20 4.62 -18.10
N ARG A 136 9.99 5.49 -18.76
CA ARG A 136 9.62 6.06 -20.07
C ARG A 136 9.47 5.01 -21.16
N ALA A 137 10.33 3.99 -21.19
CA ALA A 137 10.21 2.88 -22.13
C ALA A 137 8.91 2.05 -21.92
N ARG A 138 8.29 2.14 -20.74
CA ARG A 138 6.97 1.57 -20.42
C ARG A 138 5.81 2.50 -20.76
N GLY A 139 6.07 3.64 -21.40
CA GLY A 139 5.06 4.63 -21.77
C GLY A 139 4.51 5.42 -20.58
N ILE A 140 5.13 5.34 -19.41
CA ILE A 140 4.67 6.09 -18.23
C ILE A 140 5.37 7.46 -18.20
N PRO A 141 4.62 8.59 -18.16
CA PRO A 141 5.21 9.91 -18.06
C PRO A 141 5.97 10.12 -16.74
N ASP A 142 7.09 10.86 -16.79
CA ASP A 142 7.89 11.19 -15.60
C ASP A 142 7.06 11.97 -14.56
N THR A 143 6.05 12.74 -14.98
CA THR A 143 5.11 13.43 -14.08
C THR A 143 4.27 12.46 -13.26
N ILE A 144 3.88 11.31 -13.83
CA ILE A 144 3.14 10.26 -13.12
C ILE A 144 4.07 9.53 -12.14
N ALA A 145 5.29 9.23 -12.57
CA ALA A 145 6.30 8.64 -11.70
C ALA A 145 6.61 9.54 -10.49
N ALA A 146 6.78 10.85 -10.71
CA ALA A 146 6.98 11.85 -9.67
C ALA A 146 5.78 11.93 -8.72
N ARG A 147 4.54 11.95 -9.25
CA ARG A 147 3.30 11.93 -8.44
C ARG A 147 3.19 10.70 -7.55
N LEU A 148 3.65 9.55 -8.04
CA LEU A 148 3.68 8.30 -7.28
C LEU A 148 4.88 8.17 -6.34
N GLY A 149 5.77 9.17 -6.29
CA GLY A 149 6.99 9.14 -5.48
C GLY A 149 8.00 8.08 -5.92
N TRP A 150 7.99 7.68 -7.19
CA TRP A 150 8.94 6.71 -7.71
C TRP A 150 10.36 7.30 -7.72
N GLY A 151 11.34 6.44 -7.47
CA GLY A 151 12.73 6.84 -7.30
C GLY A 151 13.71 5.86 -7.94
N TYR A 152 15.00 6.17 -7.84
CA TYR A 152 16.07 5.28 -8.26
C TYR A 152 16.91 4.80 -7.08
N VAL A 153 17.07 3.50 -6.96
CA VAL A 153 18.00 2.86 -6.02
C VAL A 153 19.30 2.59 -6.76
N SER A 154 20.31 3.43 -6.53
CA SER A 154 21.66 3.22 -7.05
C SER A 154 22.39 2.12 -6.28
N ASP A 155 22.36 2.17 -4.95
CA ASP A 155 22.81 1.14 -4.02
C ASP A 155 22.10 1.31 -2.67
N ASP A 156 21.68 0.22 -2.03
CA ASP A 156 21.00 0.24 -0.73
C ASP A 156 21.10 -1.11 -0.02
N PRO A 157 21.30 -1.16 1.32
CA PRO A 157 21.43 -2.41 2.07
C PRO A 157 20.20 -3.34 1.99
N TYR A 158 18.99 -2.81 1.80
CA TYR A 158 17.76 -3.59 1.79
C TYR A 158 17.29 -3.92 0.38
N LEU A 159 17.23 -2.90 -0.50
CA LEU A 159 16.71 -3.01 -1.85
C LEU A 159 17.78 -3.39 -2.87
N ARG A 160 19.07 -3.30 -2.53
CA ARG A 160 20.20 -3.51 -3.43
C ARG A 160 20.20 -2.52 -4.59
N ARG A 161 21.32 -2.48 -5.30
CA ARG A 161 21.52 -1.62 -6.46
C ARG A 161 20.59 -1.88 -7.64
N HIS A 162 20.52 -0.86 -8.50
CA HIS A 162 20.00 -0.88 -9.86
C HIS A 162 18.51 -1.23 -9.95
N ARG A 163 17.69 -0.53 -9.16
CA ARG A 163 16.24 -0.74 -9.13
C ARG A 163 15.46 0.56 -9.23
N LEU A 164 14.27 0.47 -9.80
CA LEU A 164 13.21 1.47 -9.62
C LEU A 164 12.63 1.28 -8.21
N PHE A 165 12.66 2.34 -7.41
CA PHE A 165 11.97 2.39 -6.13
C PHE A 165 10.50 2.74 -6.31
N ILE A 166 9.62 2.00 -5.65
CA ILE A 166 8.17 2.21 -5.61
C ILE A 166 7.75 2.28 -4.14
N PRO A 167 7.34 3.45 -3.62
CA PRO A 167 6.87 3.57 -2.24
C PRO A 167 5.56 2.81 -2.04
N LEU A 168 5.38 2.26 -0.85
CA LEU A 168 4.14 1.62 -0.43
C LEU A 168 3.55 2.43 0.73
N ALA A 169 2.30 2.85 0.54
CA ALA A 169 1.55 3.66 1.49
C ALA A 169 0.36 2.86 2.04
N ASP A 170 0.02 3.11 3.30
CA ASP A 170 -1.20 2.59 3.89
C ASP A 170 -2.44 3.36 3.35
N PRO A 171 -3.67 2.95 3.70
CA PRO A 171 -4.88 3.67 3.27
C PRO A 171 -5.00 5.12 3.76
N ALA A 172 -4.26 5.49 4.81
CA ALA A 172 -4.19 6.87 5.30
C ALA A 172 -3.17 7.71 4.51
N GLY A 173 -2.34 7.08 3.68
CA GLY A 173 -1.32 7.73 2.86
C GLY A 173 0.07 7.73 3.49
N THR A 174 0.24 7.16 4.69
CA THR A 174 1.54 7.06 5.35
C THR A 174 2.42 6.08 4.57
N ILE A 175 3.62 6.49 4.17
CA ILE A 175 4.59 5.57 3.56
C ILE A 175 5.12 4.65 4.66
N THR A 176 4.85 3.35 4.52
CA THR A 176 5.19 2.34 5.53
C THR A 176 6.27 1.36 5.06
N GLY A 177 6.57 1.39 3.76
CA GLY A 177 7.60 0.57 3.14
C GLY A 177 7.81 0.92 1.68
N GLY A 178 8.39 -0.01 0.93
CA GLY A 178 8.71 0.19 -0.48
C GLY A 178 9.14 -1.11 -1.15
N THR A 179 9.06 -1.14 -2.48
CA THR A 179 9.56 -2.25 -3.29
C THR A 179 10.48 -1.74 -4.39
N GLY A 180 11.58 -2.47 -4.60
CA GLY A 180 12.55 -2.25 -5.66
C GLY A 180 12.29 -3.17 -6.84
N ARG A 181 11.93 -2.60 -8.00
CA ARG A 181 11.75 -3.31 -9.26
C ARG A 181 13.09 -3.35 -10.02
N ALA A 182 13.55 -4.56 -10.36
CA ALA A 182 14.68 -4.76 -11.25
C ALA A 182 14.42 -4.13 -12.63
N LEU A 183 15.45 -3.46 -13.17
CA LEU A 183 15.39 -2.75 -14.45
C LEU A 183 15.69 -3.67 -15.65
N ASP A 184 16.38 -4.78 -15.40
CA ASP A 184 16.76 -5.77 -16.40
C ASP A 184 16.61 -7.21 -15.85
N SER A 185 16.87 -8.21 -16.69
CA SER A 185 16.80 -9.63 -16.35
C SER A 185 18.01 -10.15 -15.58
N THR A 186 19.11 -9.41 -15.54
CA THR A 186 20.34 -9.79 -14.81
C THR A 186 20.19 -9.50 -13.31
N THR A 187 19.40 -8.48 -12.97
CA THR A 187 19.11 -8.09 -11.60
C THR A 187 17.99 -8.94 -11.02
N THR A 188 18.32 -9.85 -10.10
CA THR A 188 17.35 -10.74 -9.44
C THR A 188 17.28 -10.47 -7.93
N PRO A 189 16.11 -10.66 -7.27
CA PRO A 189 14.81 -11.01 -7.85
C PRO A 189 14.16 -9.85 -8.63
N LYS A 190 13.10 -10.13 -9.40
CA LYS A 190 12.35 -9.11 -10.18
C LYS A 190 11.80 -7.98 -9.30
N TYR A 191 11.24 -8.33 -8.14
CA TYR A 191 10.85 -7.38 -7.10
C TYR A 191 11.54 -7.76 -5.79
N LEU A 192 12.08 -6.78 -5.09
CA LEU A 192 12.63 -6.92 -3.76
C LEU A 192 11.94 -5.92 -2.84
N THR A 193 11.20 -6.41 -1.84
CA THR A 193 10.38 -5.55 -0.97
C THR A 193 11.03 -5.40 0.39
N LEU A 194 10.96 -4.21 0.96
CA LEU A 194 11.36 -3.96 2.35
C LEU A 194 10.59 -4.89 3.30
N LYS A 195 11.27 -5.45 4.30
CA LYS A 195 10.72 -6.56 5.10
C LYS A 195 10.13 -6.09 6.42
N ASN A 196 9.19 -6.89 6.92
CA ASN A 196 8.63 -6.71 8.25
C ASN A 196 9.67 -6.87 9.37
N ASP A 197 10.64 -7.78 9.20
CA ASP A 197 11.72 -8.00 10.17
C ASP A 197 12.62 -6.76 10.35
N ASP A 198 12.65 -5.88 9.34
CA ASP A 198 13.38 -4.61 9.37
C ASP A 198 12.48 -3.44 9.83
N GLY A 199 11.27 -3.73 10.30
CA GLY A 199 10.29 -2.74 10.78
C GLY A 199 9.46 -2.04 9.71
N TYR A 200 9.59 -2.43 8.44
CA TYR A 200 8.75 -1.91 7.35
C TYR A 200 7.45 -2.69 7.23
N ARG A 201 6.44 -2.15 6.53
CA ARG A 201 5.21 -2.87 6.22
C ARG A 201 4.95 -2.85 4.72
N LYS A 202 4.63 -4.01 4.17
CA LYS A 202 4.13 -4.12 2.80
C LYS A 202 2.68 -3.66 2.75
N THR A 203 2.43 -2.54 2.09
CA THR A 203 1.09 -1.98 1.89
C THR A 203 0.83 -1.72 0.40
N LEU A 204 -0.03 -0.75 0.09
CA LEU A 204 -0.55 -0.47 -1.23
C LEU A 204 0.36 0.48 -2.01
N VAL A 205 0.36 0.35 -3.32
CA VAL A 205 0.81 1.43 -4.20
C VAL A 205 -0.28 2.51 -4.20
N ASN A 206 0.10 3.75 -3.96
CA ASN A 206 -0.81 4.91 -3.93
C ASN A 206 -1.95 4.77 -2.90
N GLY A 207 -1.71 4.12 -1.75
CA GLY A 207 -2.76 3.78 -0.76
C GLY A 207 -3.62 4.95 -0.28
N GLY A 208 -3.05 6.17 -0.18
CA GLY A 208 -3.78 7.38 0.20
C GLY A 208 -4.94 7.74 -0.72
N ALA A 209 -4.98 7.22 -1.96
CA ALA A 209 -6.11 7.39 -2.87
C ALA A 209 -7.44 6.86 -2.31
N ILE A 210 -7.40 5.90 -1.38
CA ILE A 210 -8.59 5.41 -0.68
C ILE A 210 -9.27 6.52 0.12
N ALA A 211 -8.49 7.25 0.94
CA ALA A 211 -9.04 8.32 1.78
C ALA A 211 -9.65 9.44 0.91
N VAL A 212 -8.96 9.82 -0.17
CA VAL A 212 -9.43 10.85 -1.10
C VAL A 212 -10.68 10.40 -1.85
N ALA A 213 -10.72 9.18 -2.37
CA ALA A 213 -11.89 8.64 -3.07
C ALA A 213 -13.12 8.55 -2.16
N ARG A 214 -12.91 8.16 -0.90
CA ARG A 214 -13.97 8.11 0.13
C ARG A 214 -14.54 9.49 0.41
N ALA A 215 -13.68 10.48 0.63
CA ALA A 215 -14.09 11.86 0.85
C ALA A 215 -14.86 12.43 -0.34
N ALA A 216 -14.40 12.13 -1.57
CA ALA A 216 -15.03 12.56 -2.80
C ALA A 216 -16.27 11.72 -3.20
N ARG A 217 -16.60 10.64 -2.48
CA ARG A 217 -17.62 9.65 -2.88
C ARG A 217 -17.46 9.21 -4.34
N ALA A 218 -16.23 8.94 -4.74
CA ALA A 218 -15.86 8.61 -6.09
C ALA A 218 -15.56 7.12 -6.25
N PRO A 219 -15.70 6.56 -7.48
CA PRO A 219 -15.27 5.20 -7.73
C PRO A 219 -13.76 5.04 -7.51
N LEU A 220 -13.35 3.87 -7.02
CA LEU A 220 -11.95 3.50 -6.81
C LEU A 220 -11.54 2.40 -7.80
N ILE A 221 -10.43 2.60 -8.50
CA ILE A 221 -9.82 1.56 -9.33
C ILE A 221 -8.77 0.81 -8.51
N VAL A 222 -8.84 -0.51 -8.50
CA VAL A 222 -7.89 -1.38 -7.82
C VAL A 222 -7.16 -2.20 -8.87
N CYS A 223 -5.86 -1.98 -8.97
CA CYS A 223 -4.94 -2.69 -9.85
C CYS A 223 -4.16 -3.77 -9.09
N GLU A 224 -3.65 -4.76 -9.83
CA GLU A 224 -2.75 -5.77 -9.26
C GLU A 224 -1.36 -5.19 -8.96
N GLY A 225 -0.79 -4.46 -9.92
CA GLY A 225 0.59 -4.00 -9.88
C GLY A 225 0.81 -2.48 -9.86
N PRO A 226 2.06 -2.05 -9.61
CA PRO A 226 2.44 -0.65 -9.63
C PRO A 226 2.38 -0.04 -11.05
N PHE A 227 2.71 -0.80 -12.09
CA PHE A 227 2.69 -0.29 -13.46
C PHE A 227 1.26 -0.14 -13.98
N ASP A 228 0.36 -1.00 -13.57
CA ASP A 228 -1.08 -0.88 -13.87
C ASP A 228 -1.67 0.37 -13.23
N THR A 229 -1.28 0.62 -11.97
CA THR A 229 -1.65 1.84 -11.24
C THR A 229 -1.15 3.07 -11.99
N ALA A 230 0.12 3.08 -12.41
CA ALA A 230 0.71 4.18 -13.16
C ALA A 230 0.06 4.37 -14.54
N ALA A 231 -0.24 3.29 -15.25
CA ALA A 231 -0.91 3.33 -16.55
C ALA A 231 -2.32 3.92 -16.45
N CYS A 232 -3.10 3.53 -15.45
CA CYS A 232 -4.42 4.12 -15.21
C CYS A 232 -4.31 5.63 -14.92
N LEU A 233 -3.36 6.05 -14.08
CA LEU A 233 -3.13 7.47 -13.79
C LEU A 233 -2.67 8.24 -15.02
N ALA A 234 -1.82 7.66 -15.86
CA ALA A 234 -1.39 8.24 -17.13
C ALA A 234 -2.56 8.39 -18.12
N GLY A 235 -3.51 7.46 -18.08
CA GLY A 235 -4.79 7.52 -18.81
C GLY A 235 -5.82 8.50 -18.24
N GLY A 236 -5.49 9.24 -17.17
CA GLY A 236 -6.35 10.26 -16.58
C GLY A 236 -7.24 9.78 -15.43
N ALA A 237 -7.13 8.51 -15.00
CA ALA A 237 -7.79 8.06 -13.79
C ALA A 237 -7.28 8.84 -12.56
N ARG A 238 -8.18 9.11 -11.61
CA ARG A 238 -7.86 9.94 -10.43
C ARG A 238 -7.58 9.13 -9.18
N TYR A 239 -8.41 8.12 -8.93
CA TYR A 239 -8.40 7.33 -7.70
C TYR A 239 -8.04 5.88 -8.02
N VAL A 240 -6.76 5.56 -7.91
CA VAL A 240 -6.21 4.26 -8.30
C VAL A 240 -5.27 3.76 -7.21
N ILE A 241 -5.42 2.52 -6.79
CA ILE A 241 -4.47 1.83 -5.90
C ILE A 241 -3.91 0.57 -6.57
N GLY A 242 -2.73 0.14 -6.15
CA GLY A 242 -2.15 -1.15 -6.53
C GLY A 242 -1.96 -2.06 -5.33
N LEU A 243 -2.41 -3.32 -5.44
CA LEU A 243 -2.27 -4.30 -4.35
C LEU A 243 -0.84 -4.77 -4.14
N ASN A 244 -0.05 -4.83 -5.22
CA ASN A 244 1.34 -5.28 -5.19
C ASN A 244 1.50 -6.66 -4.50
N GLY A 245 0.62 -7.62 -4.81
CA GLY A 245 0.61 -8.94 -4.19
C GLY A 245 0.14 -8.93 -2.72
N LEU A 246 -0.83 -8.07 -2.41
CA LEU A 246 -1.63 -8.12 -1.18
C LEU A 246 -3.04 -8.61 -1.52
N THR A 247 -3.72 -9.16 -0.51
CA THR A 247 -5.16 -9.40 -0.59
C THR A 247 -5.88 -8.08 -0.35
N LEU A 248 -6.81 -7.73 -1.25
CA LEU A 248 -7.69 -6.58 -1.06
C LEU A 248 -8.58 -6.81 0.17
N ARG A 249 -8.53 -5.88 1.12
CA ARG A 249 -9.27 -5.97 2.38
C ARG A 249 -10.59 -5.18 2.32
N PRO A 250 -11.75 -5.78 2.65
CA PRO A 250 -13.05 -5.10 2.54
C PRO A 250 -13.14 -3.80 3.34
N GLU A 251 -12.49 -3.72 4.50
CA GLU A 251 -12.51 -2.53 5.38
C GLU A 251 -11.90 -1.29 4.71
N TRP A 252 -10.96 -1.46 3.78
CA TRP A 252 -10.40 -0.34 3.01
C TRP A 252 -11.45 0.35 2.15
N LEU A 253 -12.52 -0.36 1.80
CA LEU A 253 -13.53 0.09 0.84
C LEU A 253 -14.78 0.63 1.52
N ALA A 254 -14.82 0.64 2.86
CA ALA A 254 -15.90 1.26 3.60
C ALA A 254 -16.09 2.71 3.14
N GLY A 255 -17.32 3.08 2.76
CA GLY A 255 -17.66 4.42 2.25
C GLY A 255 -17.27 4.70 0.80
N ILE A 256 -16.66 3.76 0.08
CA ILE A 256 -16.46 3.85 -1.37
C ILE A 256 -17.74 3.35 -2.07
N PRO A 257 -18.34 4.13 -2.99
CA PRO A 257 -19.62 3.76 -3.61
C PRO A 257 -19.51 2.66 -4.66
N ARG A 258 -18.36 2.58 -5.35
CA ARG A 258 -18.13 1.68 -6.48
C ARG A 258 -16.65 1.38 -6.62
N VAL A 259 -16.32 0.16 -7.00
CA VAL A 259 -14.94 -0.30 -7.23
C VAL A 259 -14.83 -0.90 -8.62
N PHE A 260 -13.73 -0.63 -9.32
CA PHE A 260 -13.33 -1.36 -10.52
C PHE A 260 -12.10 -2.20 -10.24
N LEU A 261 -12.18 -3.50 -10.53
CA LEU A 261 -11.08 -4.44 -10.38
C LEU A 261 -10.33 -4.57 -11.70
N ALA A 262 -9.22 -3.85 -11.79
CA ALA A 262 -8.32 -3.86 -12.94
C ALA A 262 -7.18 -4.88 -12.71
N PHE A 263 -7.54 -6.16 -12.52
CA PHE A 263 -6.56 -7.25 -12.36
C PHE A 263 -6.15 -7.86 -13.71
N ASP A 264 -5.06 -8.64 -13.72
CA ASP A 264 -4.57 -9.31 -14.91
C ASP A 264 -5.65 -10.24 -15.51
N VAL A 265 -5.75 -10.28 -16.83
CA VAL A 265 -6.68 -11.17 -17.56
C VAL A 265 -6.11 -12.58 -17.73
N ASP A 266 -5.51 -13.11 -16.67
CA ASP A 266 -5.11 -14.50 -16.55
C ASP A 266 -6.07 -15.28 -15.62
N ALA A 267 -5.76 -16.56 -15.38
CA ALA A 267 -6.61 -17.39 -14.55
C ALA A 267 -6.66 -16.91 -13.08
N ALA A 268 -5.53 -16.43 -12.55
CA ALA A 268 -5.42 -16.01 -11.16
C ALA A 268 -6.12 -14.66 -10.92
N GLY A 269 -5.95 -13.70 -11.83
CA GLY A 269 -6.62 -12.41 -11.78
C GLY A 269 -8.14 -12.55 -11.90
N ARG A 270 -8.63 -13.39 -12.83
CA ARG A 270 -10.07 -13.70 -12.94
C ARG A 270 -10.65 -14.34 -11.68
N GLU A 271 -9.94 -15.30 -11.10
CA GLU A 271 -10.37 -15.93 -9.84
C GLU A 271 -10.39 -14.91 -8.68
N ALA A 272 -9.38 -14.05 -8.59
CA ALA A 272 -9.30 -12.99 -7.59
C ALA A 272 -10.45 -11.98 -7.74
N CYS A 273 -10.78 -11.57 -8.97
CA CYS A 273 -11.93 -10.71 -9.26
C CYS A 273 -13.24 -11.35 -8.78
N GLU A 274 -13.50 -12.60 -9.15
CA GLU A 274 -14.75 -13.28 -8.79
C GLU A 274 -14.87 -13.48 -7.27
N ARG A 275 -13.78 -13.92 -6.62
CA ARG A 275 -13.73 -14.04 -5.16
C ARG A 275 -14.06 -12.72 -4.49
N PHE A 276 -13.46 -11.63 -4.96
CA PHE A 276 -13.68 -10.32 -4.38
C PHE A 276 -15.11 -9.82 -4.61
N ARG A 277 -15.65 -9.93 -5.84
CA ARG A 277 -17.03 -9.52 -6.16
C ARG A 277 -18.07 -10.18 -5.26
N ARG A 278 -17.81 -11.41 -4.79
CA ARG A 278 -18.66 -12.13 -3.84
C ARG A 278 -18.45 -11.72 -2.37
N ALA A 279 -17.24 -11.30 -2.02
CA ALA A 279 -16.83 -11.09 -0.64
C ALA A 279 -17.10 -9.68 -0.11
N VAL A 280 -17.20 -8.67 -0.99
CA VAL A 280 -17.34 -7.28 -0.55
C VAL A 280 -18.77 -6.74 -0.62
N PRO A 281 -19.14 -5.84 0.30
CA PRO A 281 -20.45 -5.21 0.30
C PRO A 281 -20.56 -4.02 -0.68
N VAL A 282 -19.54 -3.77 -1.52
CA VAL A 282 -19.52 -2.67 -2.49
C VAL A 282 -19.74 -3.20 -3.90
N HIS A 283 -20.43 -2.42 -4.75
CA HIS A 283 -20.56 -2.76 -6.16
C HIS A 283 -19.18 -2.79 -6.82
N ALA A 284 -18.84 -3.93 -7.42
CA ALA A 284 -17.54 -4.19 -7.99
C ALA A 284 -17.66 -4.62 -9.46
N ASP A 285 -17.14 -3.78 -10.35
CA ASP A 285 -17.00 -4.05 -11.77
C ASP A 285 -15.63 -4.65 -12.08
N THR A 286 -15.51 -5.23 -13.27
CA THR A 286 -14.28 -5.77 -13.84
C THR A 286 -14.36 -5.64 -15.35
N TRP A 287 -13.28 -5.98 -16.06
CA TRP A 287 -13.20 -6.00 -17.53
C TRP A 287 -14.39 -6.67 -18.20
N ALA A 288 -14.86 -6.07 -19.30
CA ALA A 288 -15.71 -6.78 -20.25
C ALA A 288 -14.89 -7.83 -21.03
N ASP A 289 -15.56 -8.86 -21.55
CA ASP A 289 -14.91 -9.91 -22.32
C ASP A 289 -14.17 -9.32 -23.53
N GLY A 290 -12.88 -9.63 -23.64
CA GLY A 290 -12.03 -9.18 -24.74
C GLY A 290 -11.63 -7.70 -24.71
N GLU A 291 -11.97 -6.95 -23.66
CA GLU A 291 -11.71 -5.50 -23.60
C GLU A 291 -10.23 -5.13 -23.67
N LEU A 292 -9.35 -5.93 -23.07
CA LEU A 292 -7.90 -5.74 -23.14
C LEU A 292 -7.28 -6.39 -24.39
N GLU A 293 -8.09 -6.88 -25.33
CA GLU A 293 -7.64 -7.58 -26.54
C GLU A 293 -6.65 -8.71 -26.20
N ALA A 294 -5.43 -8.67 -26.76
CA ALA A 294 -4.36 -9.62 -26.48
C ALA A 294 -3.47 -9.22 -25.29
N CYS A 295 -3.74 -8.08 -24.65
CA CYS A 295 -2.94 -7.57 -23.54
C CYS A 295 -3.31 -8.27 -22.25
N LYS A 296 -2.28 -8.71 -21.52
CA LYS A 296 -2.44 -9.44 -20.25
C LYS A 296 -2.93 -8.57 -19.07
N ASP A 297 -2.69 -7.26 -19.15
CA ASP A 297 -3.00 -6.30 -18.09
C ASP A 297 -3.15 -4.89 -18.69
N VAL A 298 -3.57 -3.92 -17.87
CA VAL A 298 -3.78 -2.53 -18.31
C VAL A 298 -2.45 -1.84 -18.62
N ALA A 299 -1.35 -2.18 -17.96
CA ALA A 299 -0.04 -1.64 -18.29
C ALA A 299 0.42 -2.04 -19.70
N ALA A 300 0.21 -3.29 -20.11
CA ALA A 300 0.51 -3.79 -21.45
C ALA A 300 -0.42 -3.16 -22.50
N TYR A 301 -1.71 -3.00 -22.18
CA TYR A 301 -2.65 -2.29 -23.05
C TYR A 301 -2.19 -0.86 -23.29
N TRP A 302 -1.93 -0.10 -22.22
CA TRP A 302 -1.42 1.26 -22.29
C TRP A 302 -0.13 1.37 -23.10
N GLN A 303 0.84 0.48 -22.86
CA GLN A 303 2.12 0.50 -23.58
C GLN A 303 1.95 0.23 -25.08
N THR A 304 0.93 -0.54 -25.46
CA THR A 304 0.64 -0.91 -26.85
C THR A 304 -0.16 0.17 -27.58
N THR A 305 -1.18 0.74 -26.92
CA THR A 305 -2.17 1.61 -27.56
C THR A 305 -1.97 3.10 -27.24
N GLY A 306 -1.30 3.42 -26.14
CA GLY A 306 -1.26 4.78 -25.57
C GLY A 306 -2.60 5.28 -25.05
N GLN A 307 -3.59 4.39 -24.89
CA GLN A 307 -4.96 4.72 -24.52
C GLN A 307 -5.39 3.96 -23.27
N MET A 308 -6.38 4.51 -22.56
CA MET A 308 -7.02 3.84 -21.43
C MET A 308 -8.13 2.90 -21.93
N PRO A 309 -8.28 1.68 -21.37
CA PRO A 309 -9.38 0.79 -21.74
C PRO A 309 -10.76 1.47 -21.55
N PRO A 310 -11.75 1.20 -22.40
CA PRO A 310 -13.05 1.89 -22.39
C PRO A 310 -13.80 1.84 -21.05
N SER A 311 -13.80 0.71 -20.34
CA SER A 311 -14.47 0.59 -19.04
C SER A 311 -13.81 1.47 -17.98
N LEU A 312 -12.47 1.56 -18.01
CA LEU A 312 -11.75 2.48 -17.14
C LEU A 312 -11.97 3.94 -17.53
N ALA A 313 -12.00 4.27 -18.82
CA ALA A 313 -12.32 5.61 -19.32
C ALA A 313 -13.69 6.08 -18.83
N THR A 314 -14.68 5.20 -18.87
CA THR A 314 -16.04 5.48 -18.38
C THR A 314 -16.05 5.76 -16.87
N ILE A 315 -15.29 5.00 -16.09
CA ILE A 315 -15.22 5.16 -14.62
C ILE A 315 -14.41 6.39 -14.24
N ALA A 316 -13.35 6.71 -14.99
CA ALA A 316 -12.60 7.94 -14.86
C ALA A 316 -13.44 9.18 -15.23
N ALA A 317 -14.46 9.02 -16.07
CA ALA A 317 -15.40 10.05 -16.50
C ALA A 317 -16.65 10.20 -15.60
N GLY A 318 -16.79 9.42 -14.51
CA GLY A 318 -17.86 9.58 -13.51
C GLY A 318 -17.99 11.03 -13.02
N PRO A 319 -19.20 11.46 -12.57
CA PRO A 319 -19.66 12.84 -12.69
C PRO A 319 -18.57 13.83 -12.30
N ALA A 320 -18.27 14.76 -13.22
CA ALA A 320 -17.58 15.97 -12.83
C ALA A 320 -18.33 16.53 -11.62
N PRO A 321 -17.64 16.91 -10.53
CA PRO A 321 -18.33 17.43 -9.35
C PRO A 321 -19.26 18.55 -9.79
N GLU A 322 -20.56 18.48 -9.42
CA GLU A 322 -21.52 19.57 -9.61
C GLU A 322 -20.85 20.90 -9.21
N THR A 323 -21.08 21.97 -9.99
CA THR A 323 -20.61 23.32 -9.68
C THR A 323 -21.17 23.76 -8.33
N ILE A 324 -20.46 23.42 -7.27
CA ILE A 324 -20.53 24.10 -6.01
C ILE A 324 -19.90 25.47 -6.29
N THR A 325 -20.67 26.54 -6.13
CA THR A 325 -20.25 27.96 -6.24
C THR A 325 -19.18 28.38 -5.23
N THR A 326 -18.71 27.40 -4.48
CA THR A 326 -17.45 27.35 -3.74
C THR A 326 -16.86 26.00 -4.14
N PRO A 327 -15.71 25.94 -4.83
CA PRO A 327 -15.11 24.65 -5.18
C PRO A 327 -15.08 23.76 -3.93
N PRO A 328 -15.59 22.50 -3.94
CA PRO A 328 -15.13 21.58 -2.91
C PRO A 328 -13.64 21.46 -3.17
N GLU A 329 -12.79 21.79 -2.17
CA GLU A 329 -11.34 21.70 -2.32
C GLU A 329 -10.98 20.39 -3.04
N ILE A 330 -10.60 20.51 -4.32
CA ILE A 330 -9.47 19.71 -4.75
C ILE A 330 -8.38 20.27 -3.87
N VAL A 331 -7.92 19.50 -2.89
CA VAL A 331 -6.67 19.77 -2.18
C VAL A 331 -5.54 19.65 -3.21
N SER A 332 -5.46 20.57 -4.17
CA SER A 332 -4.15 21.11 -4.52
C SER A 332 -3.55 21.84 -3.31
N PRO A 333 -4.31 22.11 -2.26
CA PRO A 333 -5.46 22.99 -2.43
C PRO A 333 -4.96 24.37 -2.86
N VAL A 334 -4.88 24.55 -4.18
CA VAL A 334 -5.51 25.60 -4.99
C VAL A 334 -4.79 26.95 -4.92
N ALA A 335 -4.11 27.31 -6.03
CA ALA A 335 -4.04 28.72 -6.45
C ALA A 335 -5.32 29.00 -7.26
N ASP A 336 -6.09 30.06 -7.07
CA ASP A 336 -6.02 31.18 -6.12
C ASP A 336 -7.40 31.37 -5.48
N PRO A 337 -7.51 31.63 -4.16
CA PRO A 337 -8.66 32.36 -3.66
C PRO A 337 -8.54 33.80 -4.17
N ALA A 338 -9.39 34.23 -5.10
CA ALA A 338 -9.74 35.64 -5.09
C ALA A 338 -10.47 35.92 -3.78
N PRO A 339 -10.16 37.06 -3.15
CA PRO A 339 -9.15 37.21 -2.12
C PRO A 339 -9.80 37.08 -0.75
N VAL A 340 -9.26 36.23 0.14
CA VAL A 340 -9.53 36.41 1.58
C VAL A 340 -8.17 36.32 2.27
N ALA A 341 -7.42 37.41 2.19
CA ALA A 341 -7.44 38.53 3.12
C ALA A 341 -6.50 38.36 4.33
N ASP A 342 -5.70 37.29 4.38
CA ASP A 342 -4.57 37.27 5.31
C ASP A 342 -3.23 36.85 4.64
N PRO A 343 -2.33 37.81 4.40
CA PRO A 343 -0.99 37.60 3.84
C PRO A 343 -0.07 36.66 4.66
N LEU A 344 -0.43 36.30 5.90
CA LEU A 344 0.39 35.41 6.73
C LEU A 344 0.32 33.92 6.34
N GLU A 345 -0.76 33.44 5.73
CA GLU A 345 -0.85 32.03 5.29
C GLU A 345 -0.04 31.75 4.01
N ALA A 346 0.12 32.73 3.13
CA ALA A 346 0.93 32.59 1.91
C ALA A 346 2.44 32.44 2.20
N ALA A 347 2.91 32.95 3.35
CA ALA A 347 4.29 32.79 3.80
C ALA A 347 4.62 31.36 4.28
N ALA A 348 3.60 30.56 4.64
CA ALA A 348 3.80 29.20 5.16
C ALA A 348 4.13 28.16 4.07
N PHE A 349 3.69 28.37 2.83
CA PHE A 349 3.93 27.44 1.72
C PHE A 349 5.40 27.46 1.26
N TRP A 350 6.07 28.60 1.35
CA TRP A 350 7.51 28.74 1.10
C TRP A 350 8.39 28.32 2.28
N LEU A 351 7.79 28.04 3.45
CA LEU A 351 8.51 27.69 4.67
C LEU A 351 8.96 26.22 4.70
N TRP A 352 8.35 25.34 3.89
CA TRP A 352 8.70 23.91 3.85
C TRP A 352 10.11 23.68 3.28
N ASP A 353 10.49 24.43 2.24
CA ASP A 353 11.85 24.42 1.69
C ASP A 353 12.86 25.13 2.62
N ALA A 354 12.41 26.10 3.43
CA ALA A 354 13.25 26.82 4.38
C ALA A 354 13.60 25.98 5.62
N LEU A 355 12.70 25.10 6.07
CA LEU A 355 12.90 24.22 7.22
C LEU A 355 13.79 23.00 6.86
N ALA A 356 13.80 22.59 5.59
CA ALA A 356 14.69 21.53 5.10
C ALA A 356 16.19 21.93 5.06
N ALA A 357 16.52 23.23 5.17
CA ALA A 357 17.89 23.73 5.02
C ALA A 357 18.72 23.80 6.33
N GLY A 358 18.19 23.34 7.47
CA GLY A 358 18.91 23.33 8.75
C GLY A 358 18.99 24.70 9.47
N PRO A 359 19.72 24.80 10.60
CA PRO A 359 19.48 25.81 11.65
C PRO A 359 19.90 27.26 11.33
N ARG A 360 20.42 27.55 10.14
CA ARG A 360 20.77 28.91 9.72
C ARG A 360 19.87 29.32 8.56
N LEU A 361 18.96 30.26 8.83
CA LEU A 361 18.18 30.91 7.77
C LEU A 361 19.17 31.44 6.72
N SER A 362 19.12 30.87 5.52
CA SER A 362 19.98 31.32 4.43
C SER A 362 19.61 32.76 4.10
N ARG A 363 20.63 33.56 3.74
CA ARG A 363 20.46 34.97 3.36
C ARG A 363 19.34 35.17 2.31
N ALA A 364 19.16 34.18 1.44
CA ALA A 364 18.12 34.15 0.41
C ALA A 364 16.68 34.16 1.00
N ILE A 365 16.45 33.50 2.13
CA ILE A 365 15.12 33.45 2.78
C ILE A 365 14.81 34.81 3.42
N CYS A 366 15.79 35.43 4.08
CA CYS A 366 15.63 36.78 4.65
C CYS A 366 15.43 37.85 3.56
N GLU A 367 16.11 37.69 2.41
CA GLU A 367 15.97 38.60 1.27
C GLU A 367 14.62 38.41 0.57
N ALA A 368 14.15 37.17 0.41
CA ALA A 368 12.81 36.87 -0.14
C ALA A 368 11.69 37.40 0.77
N ALA A 369 11.81 37.25 2.09
CA ALA A 369 10.79 37.72 3.02
C ALA A 369 10.75 39.26 3.15
N ARG A 370 11.91 39.93 3.08
CA ARG A 370 11.97 41.40 2.98
C ARG A 370 11.43 41.92 1.66
N ALA A 371 11.68 41.23 0.55
CA ALA A 371 11.12 41.56 -0.76
C ALA A 371 9.58 41.41 -0.77
N ALA A 372 9.04 40.51 0.05
CA ALA A 372 7.61 40.35 0.31
C ALA A 372 7.06 41.30 1.41
N GLY A 373 7.89 42.18 1.98
CA GLY A 373 7.48 43.23 2.92
C GLY A 373 7.34 42.80 4.38
N HIS A 374 7.79 41.61 4.76
CA HIS A 374 7.71 41.11 6.14
C HIS A 374 8.96 41.45 6.95
N ASP A 375 8.78 41.84 8.21
CA ASP A 375 9.89 42.10 9.13
C ASP A 375 10.46 40.80 9.75
N LEU A 376 11.68 40.90 10.28
CA LEU A 376 12.40 39.74 10.83
C LEU A 376 11.74 39.17 12.10
N ASP A 377 11.04 40.00 12.88
CA ASP A 377 10.38 39.59 14.12
C ASP A 377 9.13 38.75 13.86
N THR A 378 8.45 39.02 12.74
CA THR A 378 7.30 38.23 12.27
C THR A 378 7.75 36.84 11.80
N ILE A 379 8.88 36.76 11.09
CA ILE A 379 9.47 35.50 10.64
C ILE A 379 9.94 34.66 11.83
N HIS A 380 10.50 35.28 12.86
CA HIS A 380 10.97 34.57 14.05
C HIS A 380 9.83 33.97 14.88
N ARG A 381 8.71 34.69 15.01
CA ARG A 381 7.51 34.18 15.73
C ARG A 381 6.84 33.02 15.01
N ALA A 382 6.71 33.08 13.69
CA ALA A 382 6.12 31.99 12.90
C ALA A 382 6.92 30.69 13.03
N ARG A 383 8.25 30.78 13.12
CA ARG A 383 9.11 29.63 13.40
C ARG A 383 8.86 29.04 14.79
N LEU A 384 8.75 29.87 15.81
CA LEU A 384 8.55 29.42 17.20
C LEU A 384 7.21 28.67 17.35
N GLU A 385 6.15 29.14 16.70
CA GLU A 385 4.83 28.48 16.75
C GLU A 385 4.80 27.13 16.00
N LEU A 386 5.58 26.99 14.93
CA LEU A 386 5.73 25.73 14.19
C LEU A 386 6.58 24.70 14.93
N GLU A 387 7.65 25.12 15.62
CA GLU A 387 8.45 24.26 16.51
C GLU A 387 7.61 23.75 17.69
N ILE A 388 6.67 24.56 18.21
CA ILE A 388 5.73 24.16 19.29
C ILE A 388 4.71 23.11 18.82
N ARG A 389 4.27 23.18 17.55
CA ARG A 389 3.22 22.28 17.01
C ARG A 389 3.73 20.92 16.55
N THR A 390 5.04 20.76 16.35
CA THR A 390 5.63 19.57 15.68
C THR A 390 6.36 18.60 16.61
N LEU A 391 6.50 18.90 17.91
CA LEU A 391 7.10 17.99 18.90
C LEU A 391 6.05 17.46 19.90
N PRO A 392 5.62 16.19 19.82
CA PRO A 392 4.74 15.62 20.82
C PRO A 392 5.56 15.12 22.02
N GLY A 393 5.54 15.86 23.14
CA GLY A 393 5.97 15.29 24.44
C GLY A 393 6.59 16.22 25.51
N MET A 394 6.90 17.49 25.22
CA MET A 394 7.42 18.39 26.26
C MET A 394 6.27 19.14 26.95
N ARG A 395 5.98 18.81 28.22
CA ARG A 395 5.27 19.74 29.11
C ARG A 395 6.23 20.88 29.45
N TRP A 396 6.00 22.05 28.88
CA TRP A 396 6.54 23.29 29.46
C TRP A 396 5.52 23.82 30.47
N ALA A 397 5.98 24.01 31.70
CA ALA A 397 5.22 24.72 32.72
C ALA A 397 4.85 26.09 32.14
N ARG A 398 3.58 26.48 32.26
CA ARG A 398 3.21 27.88 32.14
C ARG A 398 3.86 28.58 33.32
N ASP A 399 4.95 29.28 33.08
CA ASP A 399 5.32 30.38 33.96
C ASP A 399 4.39 31.55 33.59
N ASP A 400 3.49 31.82 34.54
CA ASP A 400 2.69 33.03 34.56
C ASP A 400 3.64 34.23 34.57
N HIS A 401 3.56 35.06 33.53
CA HIS A 401 3.94 36.46 33.66
C HIS A 401 2.74 37.33 33.31
N GLU A 402 2.03 37.67 34.39
CA GLU A 402 1.17 38.84 34.45
C GLU A 402 1.93 40.09 34.02
N ALA A 403 1.16 40.99 33.41
CA ALA A 403 1.55 42.35 33.10
C ALA A 403 2.01 43.12 34.36
N THR A 404 3.13 43.80 34.22
CA THR A 404 3.36 45.14 34.77
C THR A 404 4.10 45.96 33.74
#